data_AF-A0A661WTQ7-F1
#
_entry.id   AF-A0A661WTQ7-F1
#
_cell.length_a   1.000
_cell.length_b   1.000
_cell.length_c   1.000
_cell.angle_alpha   90.00
_cell.angle_beta   90.00
_cell.angle_gamma   90.00
#
_symmetry.space_group_name_H-M   'P 1'
#
loop_
_entity.id
_entity.type
_entity.pdbx_description
1 polymer ?
#
loop_
_entity_poly.entity_id
_entity_poly.type
_entity_poly.pdbx_seq_one_letter_code
_entity_poly.pdbx_strand_id
1 'polypeptide(L)'
;MKTKKQNQKSKTAVIIATTILLFNLTAITQAAGLLKPINGGENSVKIKSHKVNVTINNGFAKTEVDQIFQNTGTVDLDAVYSFPIPKKASLSEVSYWINGKEVIGEVLEKEKAKKIHNEQKNKGKDTALAEKKDFKTFEISVSPVRAGKETRVRIVYYQPLEIDLGVGRYLYPLAEGGVDEEQIAFWSVDDEVTETFAFNLKLKSAFPVADVRLPHYDSLASITKNVVSNENKYVGDIYDVT
;
A
#
# COMPACT_ATOMS: atom_id res chain seq x y z
N MET A 1 22.79 -68.87 -53.77
CA MET A 1 23.69 -69.37 -52.71
C MET A 1 23.39 -68.60 -51.42
N LYS A 2 22.79 -69.27 -50.41
CA LYS A 2 22.67 -69.00 -48.95
C LYS A 2 22.38 -67.56 -48.42
N THR A 3 21.16 -67.29 -47.92
CA THR A 3 20.72 -67.12 -46.48
C THR A 3 21.36 -65.93 -45.71
N LYS A 4 20.67 -65.03 -44.98
CA LYS A 4 19.65 -65.22 -43.92
C LYS A 4 19.00 -63.87 -43.45
N LYS A 5 17.69 -63.92 -43.18
CA LYS A 5 16.87 -63.43 -42.02
C LYS A 5 16.76 -61.94 -41.55
N GLN A 6 15.47 -61.51 -41.47
CA GLN A 6 14.70 -60.90 -40.35
C GLN A 6 15.22 -59.58 -39.74
N ASN A 7 14.44 -58.57 -39.30
CA ASN A 7 13.07 -58.46 -38.78
C ASN A 7 12.71 -56.96 -38.75
N GLN A 8 11.60 -56.51 -39.31
CA GLN A 8 10.38 -56.04 -38.61
C GLN A 8 10.59 -55.24 -37.31
N LYS A 9 10.25 -53.93 -37.32
CA LYS A 9 9.45 -53.25 -36.30
C LYS A 9 9.01 -51.85 -36.78
N SER A 10 7.69 -51.68 -36.84
CA SER A 10 6.94 -50.48 -37.19
C SER A 10 7.17 -49.35 -36.18
N LYS A 11 7.41 -48.13 -36.66
CA LYS A 11 7.36 -46.92 -35.84
C LYS A 11 5.93 -46.36 -35.87
N THR A 12 5.18 -46.63 -34.81
CA THR A 12 3.89 -46.00 -34.54
C THR A 12 4.15 -44.56 -34.10
N ALA A 13 3.59 -43.59 -34.82
CA ALA A 13 3.60 -42.18 -34.46
C ALA A 13 2.65 -41.96 -33.27
N VAL A 14 3.19 -41.50 -32.15
CA VAL A 14 2.40 -41.03 -31.00
C VAL A 14 2.31 -39.51 -31.10
N ILE A 15 1.12 -39.01 -31.42
CA ILE A 15 0.77 -37.59 -31.35
C ILE A 15 0.53 -37.29 -29.86
N ILE A 16 1.47 -36.59 -29.23
CA ILE A 16 1.30 -36.05 -27.86
C ILE A 16 0.63 -34.69 -28.02
N ALA A 17 -0.68 -34.65 -27.76
CA ALA A 17 -1.42 -33.41 -27.59
C ALA A 17 -1.05 -32.79 -26.25
N THR A 18 -0.16 -31.81 -26.26
CA THR A 18 0.26 -31.07 -25.07
C THR A 18 -0.81 -30.03 -24.74
N THR A 19 -1.74 -30.38 -23.85
CA THR A 19 -2.70 -29.46 -23.26
C THR A 19 -1.96 -28.53 -22.30
N ILE A 20 -1.66 -27.30 -22.73
CA ILE A 20 -1.10 -26.25 -21.87
C ILE A 20 -2.22 -25.78 -20.93
N LEU A 21 -2.18 -26.24 -19.69
CA LEU A 21 -3.03 -25.76 -18.60
C LEU A 21 -2.46 -24.41 -18.14
N LEU A 22 -3.05 -23.28 -18.58
CA LEU A 22 -2.73 -21.97 -18.04
C LEU A 22 -3.26 -21.87 -16.60
N PHE A 23 -2.39 -22.16 -15.63
CA PHE A 23 -2.57 -21.68 -14.27
C PHE A 23 -2.35 -20.16 -14.27
N ASN A 24 -3.44 -19.39 -14.17
CA ASN A 24 -3.35 -17.99 -13.84
C ASN A 24 -2.89 -17.89 -12.38
N LEU A 25 -1.58 -17.71 -12.15
CA LEU A 25 -1.10 -17.23 -10.86
C LEU A 25 -1.59 -15.78 -10.72
N THR A 26 -2.63 -15.56 -9.94
CA THR A 26 -2.92 -14.24 -9.39
C THR A 26 -1.71 -13.81 -8.57
N ALA A 27 -0.99 -12.80 -9.02
CA ALA A 27 0.07 -12.19 -8.24
C ALA A 27 -0.55 -11.68 -6.93
N ILE A 28 -0.09 -12.21 -5.80
CA ILE A 28 -0.42 -11.68 -4.48
C ILE A 28 0.33 -10.35 -4.38
N THR A 29 -0.39 -9.24 -4.43
CA THR A 29 0.22 -7.91 -4.32
C THR A 29 0.37 -7.56 -2.84
N GLN A 30 1.63 -7.53 -2.38
CA GLN A 30 1.99 -7.12 -1.02
C GLN A 30 1.81 -5.59 -0.87
N ALA A 31 1.28 -5.14 0.27
CA ALA A 31 0.96 -3.73 0.51
C ALA A 31 1.33 -3.26 1.92
N ALA A 32 1.70 -1.98 2.06
CA ALA A 32 2.35 -1.49 3.26
C ALA A 32 1.44 -0.77 4.25
N GLY A 33 1.40 -1.27 5.48
CA GLY A 33 1.09 -0.48 6.66
C GLY A 33 0.86 -1.39 7.86
N LEU A 34 1.60 -1.19 8.95
CA LEU A 34 1.62 -2.14 10.07
C LEU A 34 0.61 -1.73 11.14
N LEU A 35 -0.44 -2.52 11.35
CA LEU A 35 -1.27 -2.40 12.56
C LEU A 35 -0.86 -3.42 13.61
N LYS A 36 -0.35 -2.93 14.74
CA LYS A 36 -0.01 -3.75 15.90
C LYS A 36 -1.12 -3.68 16.95
N PRO A 37 -1.75 -4.80 17.35
CA PRO A 37 -2.58 -4.81 18.56
C PRO A 37 -1.70 -4.59 19.80
N ILE A 38 -2.08 -3.66 20.67
CA ILE A 38 -1.42 -3.38 21.96
C ILE A 38 -1.88 -4.38 23.01
N ASN A 39 -3.13 -4.85 22.92
CA ASN A 39 -3.75 -5.80 23.86
C ASN A 39 -4.58 -6.84 23.09
N GLY A 40 -4.09 -8.07 22.95
CA GLY A 40 -4.75 -9.14 22.20
C GLY A 40 -3.76 -10.17 21.67
N GLY A 41 -4.23 -11.37 21.31
CA GLY A 41 -3.37 -12.37 20.65
C GLY A 41 -2.78 -11.82 19.35
N GLU A 42 -1.51 -12.14 19.10
CA GLU A 42 -0.84 -11.87 17.82
C GLU A 42 -1.75 -12.36 16.68
N ASN A 43 -2.00 -11.50 15.67
CA ASN A 43 -2.78 -11.78 14.46
C ASN A 43 -4.32 -11.63 14.52
N SER A 44 -4.87 -10.87 15.48
CA SER A 44 -6.31 -10.56 15.50
C SER A 44 -6.73 -9.39 14.61
N VAL A 45 -5.81 -8.63 14.02
CA VAL A 45 -6.13 -7.51 13.13
C VAL A 45 -5.45 -7.72 11.78
N LYS A 46 -6.24 -7.71 10.71
CA LYS A 46 -5.75 -7.91 9.33
C LYS A 46 -6.00 -6.69 8.45
N ILE A 47 -5.18 -6.49 7.43
CA ILE A 47 -5.43 -5.46 6.41
C ILE A 47 -6.46 -6.00 5.42
N LYS A 48 -7.65 -5.40 5.42
CA LYS A 48 -8.74 -5.77 4.52
C LYS A 48 -8.61 -5.09 3.15
N SER A 49 -8.36 -3.79 3.16
CA SER A 49 -8.20 -2.97 1.96
C SER A 49 -7.00 -2.05 2.10
N HIS A 50 -6.27 -1.89 1.01
CA HIS A 50 -5.13 -0.99 0.91
C HIS A 50 -5.18 -0.23 -0.40
N LYS A 51 -5.48 1.08 -0.34
CA LYS A 51 -5.60 1.93 -1.52
C LYS A 51 -4.59 3.05 -1.46
N VAL A 52 -3.76 3.16 -2.48
CA VAL A 52 -2.77 4.23 -2.62
C VAL A 52 -3.15 5.07 -3.82
N ASN A 53 -3.29 6.37 -3.60
CA ASN A 53 -3.50 7.35 -4.66
C ASN A 53 -2.36 8.36 -4.62
N VAL A 54 -1.57 8.39 -5.68
CA VAL A 54 -0.43 9.28 -5.84
C VAL A 54 -0.75 10.30 -6.92
N THR A 55 -0.56 11.58 -6.63
CA THR A 55 -0.54 12.63 -7.65
C THR A 55 0.84 13.27 -7.64
N ILE A 56 1.60 13.05 -8.71
CA ILE A 56 2.87 13.71 -8.95
C ILE A 56 2.59 14.92 -9.84
N ASN A 57 2.96 16.12 -9.38
CA ASN A 57 2.81 17.34 -10.11
C ASN A 57 4.14 18.11 -10.09
N ASN A 58 4.79 18.21 -11.26
CA ASN A 58 6.03 18.98 -11.45
C ASN A 58 7.10 18.69 -10.38
N GLY A 59 7.36 17.41 -10.09
CA GLY A 59 8.40 17.01 -9.13
C GLY A 59 7.97 17.01 -7.66
N PHE A 60 6.68 17.18 -7.35
CA PHE A 60 6.14 16.98 -6.01
C PHE A 60 5.05 15.90 -6.02
N ALA A 61 5.14 14.92 -5.11
CA ALA A 61 4.14 13.88 -4.92
C ALA A 61 3.23 14.21 -3.74
N LYS A 62 1.92 14.20 -3.97
CA LYS A 62 0.91 13.99 -2.94
C LYS A 62 0.59 12.50 -2.90
N THR A 63 0.79 11.84 -1.77
CA THR A 63 0.40 10.45 -1.59
C THR A 63 -0.72 10.39 -0.56
N GLU A 64 -1.80 9.72 -0.93
CA GLU A 64 -2.92 9.39 -0.08
C GLU A 64 -2.98 7.87 0.10
N VAL A 65 -2.91 7.41 1.34
CA VAL A 65 -3.02 6.00 1.72
C VAL A 65 -4.31 5.84 2.50
N ASP A 66 -5.19 4.97 2.03
CA ASP A 66 -6.47 4.65 2.65
C ASP A 66 -6.52 3.14 2.92
N GLN A 67 -6.52 2.79 4.21
CA GLN A 67 -6.49 1.41 4.66
C GLN A 67 -7.70 1.10 5.51
N ILE A 68 -8.27 -0.08 5.27
CA ILE A 68 -9.31 -0.69 6.11
C ILE A 68 -8.69 -1.91 6.75
N PHE A 69 -8.80 -1.98 8.06
CA PHE A 69 -8.36 -3.09 8.86
C PHE A 69 -9.55 -3.78 9.49
N GLN A 70 -9.46 -5.08 9.72
CA GLN A 70 -10.52 -5.87 10.34
C GLN A 70 -9.97 -6.55 11.59
N ASN A 71 -10.61 -6.33 12.73
CA ASN A 71 -10.37 -7.15 13.92
C ASN A 71 -11.15 -8.46 13.77
N THR A 72 -10.44 -9.55 13.45
CA THR A 72 -10.97 -10.91 13.33
C THR A 72 -11.07 -11.63 14.68
N GLY A 73 -10.62 -11.00 15.77
CA GLY A 73 -10.75 -11.50 17.13
C GLY A 73 -12.15 -11.34 17.72
N THR A 74 -12.33 -11.88 18.92
CA THR A 74 -13.59 -11.85 19.68
C THR A 74 -13.61 -10.78 20.78
N VAL A 75 -12.54 -9.99 20.90
CA VAL A 75 -12.38 -8.95 21.93
C VAL A 75 -12.01 -7.61 21.29
N ASP A 76 -12.46 -6.54 21.92
CA ASP A 76 -12.03 -5.19 21.59
C ASP A 76 -10.55 -5.03 21.98
N LEU A 77 -9.79 -4.35 21.14
CA LEU A 77 -8.37 -4.13 21.34
C LEU A 77 -7.99 -2.67 21.07
N ASP A 78 -6.85 -2.27 21.61
CA ASP A 78 -6.17 -1.05 21.16
C ASP A 78 -5.15 -1.44 20.09
N ALA A 79 -4.95 -0.60 19.09
CA ALA A 79 -3.94 -0.86 18.06
C ALA A 79 -3.08 0.38 17.79
N VAL A 80 -1.82 0.16 17.43
CA VAL A 80 -0.92 1.20 16.88
C VAL A 80 -0.71 0.92 15.42
N TYR A 81 -1.05 1.89 14.58
CA TYR A 81 -0.74 1.89 13.17
C TYR A 81 0.58 2.61 12.93
N SER A 82 1.62 1.87 12.56
CA SER A 82 2.90 2.43 12.19
C SER A 82 2.99 2.54 10.67
N PHE A 83 3.07 3.78 10.18
CA PHE A 83 3.28 4.06 8.76
C PHE A 83 4.62 4.76 8.56
N PRO A 84 5.52 4.18 7.75
CA PRO A 84 6.77 4.81 7.43
C PRO A 84 6.56 5.94 6.43
N ILE A 85 7.03 7.13 6.79
CA ILE A 85 6.95 8.30 5.94
C ILE A 85 8.36 8.59 5.40
N PRO A 86 8.53 8.85 4.08
CA PRO A 86 9.83 9.19 3.52
C PRO A 86 10.48 10.37 4.25
N LYS A 87 11.82 10.36 4.42
CA LYS A 87 12.56 11.36 5.23
C LYS A 87 12.27 12.82 4.85
N LYS A 88 12.04 13.09 3.56
CA LYS A 88 11.75 14.45 3.03
C LYS A 88 10.25 14.74 2.93
N ALA A 89 9.40 13.85 3.41
CA ALA A 89 7.96 14.01 3.33
C ALA A 89 7.40 14.74 4.55
N SER A 90 6.30 15.44 4.32
CA SER A 90 5.51 16.15 5.33
C SER A 90 4.13 15.52 5.39
N LEU A 91 3.76 15.04 6.59
CA LEU A 91 2.40 14.61 6.88
C LEU A 91 1.46 15.82 6.82
N SER A 92 0.34 15.67 6.12
CA SER A 92 -0.65 16.73 5.92
C SER A 92 -1.96 16.42 6.62
N GLU A 93 -2.49 15.22 6.43
CA GLU A 93 -3.80 14.83 6.98
C GLU A 93 -3.72 13.42 7.56
N VAL A 94 -4.39 13.24 8.68
CA VAL A 94 -4.75 11.93 9.23
C VAL A 94 -6.24 11.95 9.47
N SER A 95 -6.94 10.97 8.93
CA SER A 95 -8.37 10.82 9.11
C SER A 95 -8.71 9.43 9.62
N TYR A 96 -9.75 9.38 10.45
CA TYR A 96 -10.24 8.19 11.11
C TYR A 96 -11.76 8.12 10.98
N TRP A 97 -12.31 6.93 10.74
CA TRP A 97 -13.76 6.77 10.62
C TRP A 97 -14.38 6.35 11.96
N ILE A 98 -15.32 7.17 12.44
CA ILE A 98 -16.12 6.86 13.63
C ILE A 98 -17.57 6.68 13.17
N ASN A 99 -18.13 5.49 13.40
CA ASN A 99 -19.51 5.16 13.00
C ASN A 99 -19.81 5.49 11.52
N GLY A 100 -18.84 5.21 10.64
CA GLY A 100 -18.96 5.44 9.19
C GLY A 100 -18.76 6.89 8.74
N LYS A 101 -18.50 7.83 9.64
CA LYS A 101 -18.20 9.23 9.31
C LYS A 101 -16.70 9.50 9.40
N GLU A 102 -16.14 10.14 8.37
CA GLU A 102 -14.75 10.60 8.39
C GLU A 102 -14.57 11.71 9.43
N VAL A 103 -13.55 11.55 10.26
CA VAL A 103 -13.12 12.54 11.25
C VAL A 103 -11.66 12.88 10.93
N ILE A 104 -11.44 14.13 10.51
CA ILE A 104 -10.10 14.65 10.24
C ILE A 104 -9.46 15.03 11.58
N GLY A 105 -8.21 14.61 11.79
CA GLY A 105 -7.45 14.91 13.00
C GLY A 105 -7.13 16.40 13.13
N GLU A 106 -7.32 16.94 14.34
CA GLU A 106 -6.91 18.30 14.70
C GLU A 106 -5.46 18.30 15.21
N VAL A 107 -4.64 19.24 14.75
CA VAL A 107 -3.27 19.40 15.22
C VAL A 107 -3.26 20.12 16.56
N LEU A 108 -2.76 19.44 17.59
CA LEU A 108 -2.66 19.94 18.96
C LEU A 108 -1.24 19.81 19.50
N GLU A 109 -0.97 20.52 20.59
CA GLU A 109 0.25 20.29 21.40
C GLU A 109 0.27 18.84 21.91
N LYS A 110 1.46 18.24 21.95
CA LYS A 110 1.67 16.81 22.17
C LYS A 110 1.03 16.31 23.46
N GLU A 111 1.29 16.95 24.59
CA GLU A 111 0.75 16.51 25.89
C GLU A 111 -0.76 16.73 25.98
N LYS A 112 -1.27 17.80 25.38
CA LYS A 112 -2.73 18.02 25.24
C LYS A 112 -3.39 16.92 24.40
N ALA A 113 -2.81 16.54 23.26
CA ALA A 113 -3.33 15.49 22.40
C ALA A 113 -3.40 14.13 23.12
N LYS A 114 -2.33 13.76 23.82
CA LYS A 114 -2.28 12.54 24.64
C LYS A 114 -3.32 12.54 25.76
N LYS A 115 -3.48 13.66 26.46
CA LYS A 115 -4.46 13.79 27.54
C LYS A 115 -5.88 13.55 27.01
N ILE A 116 -6.25 14.20 25.91
CA ILE A 116 -7.56 14.04 25.28
C ILE A 116 -7.77 12.57 24.85
N HIS A 117 -6.78 11.97 24.20
CA HIS A 117 -6.84 10.57 23.77
C HIS A 117 -7.08 9.62 24.95
N ASN A 118 -6.27 9.72 26.01
CA ASN A 118 -6.42 8.88 27.20
C ASN A 118 -7.76 9.09 27.91
N GLU A 119 -8.26 10.33 27.99
CA GLU A 119 -9.57 10.62 28.56
C GLU A 119 -10.73 10.00 27.76
N GLN A 120 -10.67 10.03 26.42
CA GLN A 120 -11.70 9.39 25.59
C GLN A 120 -11.61 7.87 25.67
N LYS A 121 -10.39 7.32 25.62
CA LYS A 121 -10.12 5.89 25.78
C LYS A 121 -10.65 5.36 27.12
N ASN A 122 -10.37 6.03 28.23
CA ASN A 122 -10.87 5.63 29.56
C ASN A 122 -12.41 5.69 29.67
N LYS A 123 -13.08 6.45 28.80
CA LYS A 123 -14.54 6.52 28.68
C LYS A 123 -15.11 5.48 27.70
N GLY A 124 -14.26 4.64 27.10
CA GLY A 124 -14.64 3.65 26.07
C GLY A 124 -15.10 4.30 24.76
N LYS A 125 -14.72 5.56 24.50
CA LYS A 125 -15.07 6.28 23.28
C LYS A 125 -14.02 6.08 22.20
N ASP A 126 -14.47 6.10 20.95
CA ASP A 126 -13.59 6.11 19.79
C ASP A 126 -12.64 7.29 19.81
N THR A 127 -11.35 7.00 19.69
CA THR A 127 -10.29 7.99 19.64
C THR A 127 -9.12 7.48 18.80
N ALA A 128 -8.49 8.42 18.09
CA ALA A 128 -7.25 8.21 17.37
C ALA A 128 -6.25 9.31 17.75
N LEU A 129 -4.98 8.94 17.88
CA LEU A 129 -3.89 9.86 18.17
C LEU A 129 -2.74 9.59 17.21
N ALA A 130 -2.44 10.56 16.34
CA ALA A 130 -1.27 10.54 15.47
C ALA A 130 -0.10 11.24 16.15
N GLU A 131 1.04 10.56 16.29
CA GLU A 131 2.28 11.13 16.81
C GLU A 131 3.46 10.81 15.90
N LYS A 132 4.36 11.78 15.75
CA LYS A 132 5.69 11.54 15.20
C LYS A 132 6.58 10.94 16.30
N LYS A 133 7.08 9.71 16.12
CA LYS A 133 7.99 9.07 17.10
C LYS A 133 9.45 9.37 16.83
N ASP A 134 9.88 9.29 15.58
CA ASP A 134 11.26 9.53 15.16
C ASP A 134 11.31 10.33 13.84
N PHE A 135 12.44 10.31 13.13
CA PHE A 135 12.61 11.05 11.87
C PHE A 135 12.00 10.36 10.63
N LYS A 136 11.47 9.14 10.75
CA LYS A 136 10.95 8.31 9.65
C LYS A 136 9.55 7.74 9.89
N THR A 137 9.06 7.74 11.13
CA THR A 137 7.92 6.92 11.54
C THR A 137 6.84 7.79 12.19
N PHE A 138 5.64 7.67 11.65
CA PHE A 138 4.41 8.17 12.26
C PHE A 138 3.60 7.01 12.80
N GLU A 139 3.17 7.15 14.05
CA GLU A 139 2.31 6.18 14.71
C GLU A 139 0.93 6.78 14.92
N ILE A 140 -0.11 6.01 14.62
CA ILE A 140 -1.50 6.35 14.90
C ILE A 140 -2.05 5.31 15.88
N SER A 141 -2.19 5.71 17.14
CA SER A 141 -2.85 4.89 18.17
C SER A 141 -4.36 5.00 18.02
N VAL A 142 -5.04 3.87 17.89
CA VAL A 142 -6.50 3.76 17.70
C VAL A 142 -7.10 2.95 18.84
N SER A 143 -8.19 3.46 19.43
CA SER A 143 -8.93 2.78 20.48
C SER A 143 -10.42 3.17 20.48
N PRO A 144 -11.37 2.23 20.67
CA PRO A 144 -11.19 0.78 20.54
C PRO A 144 -11.30 0.31 19.08
N VAL A 145 -10.47 -0.66 18.70
CA VAL A 145 -10.66 -1.47 17.49
C VAL A 145 -11.59 -2.63 17.86
N ARG A 146 -12.87 -2.49 17.52
CA ARG A 146 -13.92 -3.39 18.01
C ARG A 146 -13.86 -4.79 17.41
N ALA A 147 -14.19 -5.80 18.22
CA ALA A 147 -14.25 -7.20 17.79
C ALA A 147 -15.16 -7.39 16.57
N GLY A 148 -14.67 -8.10 15.55
CA GLY A 148 -15.41 -8.38 14.32
C GLY A 148 -15.72 -7.14 13.46
N LYS A 149 -15.18 -5.96 13.79
CA LYS A 149 -15.44 -4.70 13.08
C LYS A 149 -14.24 -4.23 12.29
N GLU A 150 -14.57 -3.36 11.35
CA GLU A 150 -13.60 -2.66 10.52
C GLU A 150 -13.21 -1.32 11.13
N THR A 151 -11.95 -0.96 10.90
CA THR A 151 -11.35 0.29 11.30
C THR A 151 -10.65 0.88 10.08
N ARG A 152 -11.02 2.11 9.69
CA ARG A 152 -10.46 2.78 8.51
C ARG A 152 -9.58 3.95 8.92
N VAL A 153 -8.39 4.03 8.34
CA VAL A 153 -7.41 5.10 8.53
C VAL A 153 -6.99 5.63 7.18
N ARG A 154 -6.95 6.96 7.04
CA ARG A 154 -6.45 7.64 5.85
C ARG A 154 -5.32 8.57 6.22
N ILE A 155 -4.20 8.48 5.50
CA ILE A 155 -3.05 9.35 5.65
C ILE A 155 -2.81 10.09 4.34
N VAL A 156 -2.54 11.39 4.41
CA VAL A 156 -2.08 12.19 3.28
C VAL A 156 -0.73 12.80 3.62
N TYR A 157 0.27 12.61 2.76
CA TYR A 157 1.58 13.25 2.88
C TYR A 157 2.08 13.79 1.55
N TYR A 158 2.94 14.79 1.63
CA TYR A 158 3.61 15.40 0.48
C TYR A 158 5.10 15.13 0.54
N GLN A 159 5.72 14.88 -0.61
CA GLN A 159 7.18 14.78 -0.70
C GLN A 159 7.70 15.40 -2.00
N PRO A 160 8.87 16.06 -1.98
CA PRO A 160 9.59 16.34 -3.22
C PRO A 160 10.11 15.03 -3.82
N LEU A 161 10.08 14.93 -5.15
CA LEU A 161 10.78 13.88 -5.87
C LEU A 161 12.26 14.20 -5.95
N GLU A 162 13.08 13.16 -5.87
CA GLU A 162 14.49 13.26 -6.26
C GLU A 162 14.55 13.08 -7.78
N ILE A 163 14.99 14.13 -8.46
CA ILE A 163 15.21 14.14 -9.91
C ILE A 163 16.72 14.28 -10.13
N ASP A 164 17.33 13.26 -10.72
CA ASP A 164 18.75 13.25 -11.04
C ASP A 164 18.95 12.83 -12.50
N LEU A 165 19.85 13.53 -13.19
CA LEU A 165 20.14 13.32 -14.63
C LEU A 165 18.87 13.19 -15.51
N GLY A 166 17.81 13.94 -15.19
CA GLY A 166 16.55 13.93 -15.93
C GLY A 166 15.59 12.77 -15.60
N VAL A 167 15.91 11.95 -14.60
CA VAL A 167 15.07 10.84 -14.14
C VAL A 167 14.51 11.15 -12.75
N GLY A 168 13.19 11.22 -12.65
CA GLY A 168 12.50 11.31 -11.36
C GLY A 168 12.22 9.93 -10.78
N ARG A 169 12.46 9.73 -9.48
CA ARG A 169 12.12 8.49 -8.78
C ARG A 169 11.07 8.73 -7.70
N TYR A 170 10.00 7.95 -7.76
CA TYR A 170 9.02 7.82 -6.69
C TYR A 170 9.05 6.39 -6.17
N LEU A 171 9.14 6.23 -4.85
CA LEU A 171 9.12 4.93 -4.20
C LEU A 171 8.01 4.95 -3.15
N TYR A 172 7.03 4.09 -3.35
CA TYR A 172 6.09 3.71 -2.32
C TYR A 172 6.59 2.41 -1.69
N PRO A 173 6.96 2.37 -0.40
CA PRO A 173 7.34 1.12 0.24
C PRO A 173 6.10 0.22 0.31
N LEU A 174 6.14 -0.98 -0.28
CA LEU A 174 5.05 -1.98 -0.24
C LEU A 174 5.23 -3.01 0.89
N ALA A 175 6.46 -3.19 1.34
CA ALA A 175 6.84 -3.87 2.57
C ALA A 175 7.95 -3.03 3.19
N GLU A 176 7.91 -2.84 4.51
CA GLU A 176 8.95 -2.16 5.29
C GLU A 176 9.38 -0.76 4.81
N GLY A 177 9.13 0.23 5.65
CA GLY A 177 9.77 1.53 5.51
C GLY A 177 11.24 1.59 5.91
N GLY A 178 11.96 0.46 5.92
CA GLY A 178 13.31 0.37 6.47
C GLY A 178 13.40 0.87 7.92
N VAL A 179 12.50 0.38 8.77
CA VAL A 179 12.70 0.41 10.23
C VAL A 179 13.79 -0.61 10.58
N ASP A 180 14.68 -0.26 11.51
CA ASP A 180 15.88 -1.04 11.86
C ASP A 180 15.60 -2.54 11.96
N GLU A 181 16.55 -3.38 11.50
CA GLU A 181 16.49 -4.85 11.61
C GLU A 181 16.22 -5.33 13.04
N GLU A 182 16.63 -4.56 14.04
CA GLU A 182 16.38 -4.81 15.46
C GLU A 182 14.92 -4.59 15.87
N GLN A 183 14.18 -3.74 15.16
CA GLN A 183 12.74 -3.54 15.38
C GLN A 183 11.90 -4.61 14.66
N ILE A 184 12.38 -5.18 13.54
CA ILE A 184 11.70 -6.24 12.77
C ILE A 184 11.36 -7.45 13.65
N ALA A 185 12.20 -7.76 14.64
CA ALA A 185 11.95 -8.86 15.59
C ALA A 185 10.76 -8.63 16.55
N PHE A 186 10.20 -7.41 16.62
CA PHE A 186 9.11 -7.02 17.52
C PHE A 186 7.77 -6.73 16.78
N TRP A 187 7.79 -6.74 15.45
CA TRP A 187 6.62 -6.51 14.61
C TRP A 187 6.11 -7.84 14.02
N SER A 188 4.89 -8.24 14.38
CA SER A 188 4.15 -9.24 13.60
C SER A 188 3.75 -8.60 12.27
N VAL A 189 4.49 -8.93 11.21
CA VAL A 189 4.21 -8.45 9.85
C VAL A 189 3.01 -9.24 9.32
N ASP A 190 1.89 -8.55 9.07
CA ASP A 190 0.84 -9.06 8.18
C ASP A 190 1.06 -8.34 6.84
N ASP A 191 1.73 -9.03 5.92
CA ASP A 191 2.06 -8.58 4.57
C ASP A 191 0.95 -8.90 3.55
N GLU A 192 -0.15 -9.51 4.01
CA GLU A 192 -1.26 -9.93 3.17
C GLU A 192 -2.45 -8.96 3.29
N VAL A 193 -2.87 -8.42 2.15
CA VAL A 193 -4.16 -7.73 2.03
C VAL A 193 -5.23 -8.77 1.71
N THR A 194 -6.23 -8.91 2.59
CA THR A 194 -7.18 -10.01 2.49
C THR A 194 -8.21 -9.83 1.38
N GLU A 195 -8.49 -8.61 0.92
CA GLU A 195 -9.45 -8.37 -0.16
C GLU A 195 -8.92 -7.53 -1.31
N THR A 196 -8.54 -6.28 -1.08
CA THR A 196 -8.26 -5.35 -2.19
C THR A 196 -7.02 -4.52 -1.96
N PHE A 197 -6.04 -4.71 -2.84
CA PHE A 197 -4.96 -3.76 -3.06
C PHE A 197 -5.20 -2.95 -4.34
N ALA A 198 -5.02 -1.64 -4.28
CA ALA A 198 -5.02 -0.78 -5.45
C ALA A 198 -3.94 0.30 -5.33
N PHE A 199 -3.21 0.53 -6.42
CA PHE A 199 -2.22 1.59 -6.51
C PHE A 199 -2.51 2.43 -7.76
N ASN A 200 -2.89 3.69 -7.57
CA ASN A 200 -3.14 4.63 -8.65
C ASN A 200 -2.13 5.76 -8.60
N LEU A 201 -1.48 6.07 -9.71
CA LEU A 201 -0.58 7.20 -9.83
C LEU A 201 -0.95 8.06 -11.02
N LYS A 202 -1.11 9.36 -10.76
CA LYS A 202 -1.32 10.39 -11.77
C LYS A 202 -0.09 11.28 -11.86
N LEU A 203 0.66 11.18 -12.95
CA LEU A 203 1.80 12.05 -13.23
C LEU A 203 1.35 13.23 -14.08
N LYS A 204 1.62 14.45 -13.61
CA LYS A 204 1.42 15.71 -14.33
C LYS A 204 2.77 16.41 -14.44
N SER A 205 3.20 16.67 -15.67
CA SER A 205 4.48 17.33 -15.93
C SER A 205 4.32 18.46 -16.93
N ALA A 206 4.80 19.66 -16.58
CA ALA A 206 4.92 20.78 -17.50
C ALA A 206 6.02 20.57 -18.56
N PHE A 207 6.94 19.64 -18.33
CA PHE A 207 7.98 19.25 -19.29
C PHE A 207 7.61 17.93 -19.98
N PRO A 208 7.98 17.75 -21.27
CA PRO A 208 7.80 16.48 -21.95
C PRO A 208 8.44 15.33 -21.18
N VAL A 209 7.67 14.27 -20.94
CA VAL A 209 8.18 13.05 -20.29
C VAL A 209 8.52 12.07 -21.39
N ALA A 210 9.80 11.68 -21.46
CA ALA A 210 10.27 10.75 -22.48
C ALA A 210 9.70 9.33 -22.27
N ASP A 211 9.58 8.88 -21.03
CA ASP A 211 9.15 7.54 -20.68
C ASP A 211 8.65 7.46 -19.23
N VAL A 212 7.77 6.51 -18.93
CA VAL A 212 7.30 6.17 -17.57
C VAL A 212 7.46 4.67 -17.39
N ARG A 213 8.19 4.26 -16.34
CA ARG A 213 8.53 2.86 -16.08
C ARG A 213 8.09 2.45 -14.69
N LEU A 214 7.64 1.19 -14.58
CA LEU A 214 7.33 0.54 -13.32
C LEU A 214 8.11 -0.77 -13.23
N PRO A 215 9.41 -0.70 -12.91
CA PRO A 215 10.26 -1.88 -12.87
C PRO A 215 9.63 -2.99 -12.02
N HIS A 216 9.67 -4.22 -12.54
CA HIS A 216 9.10 -5.43 -11.93
C HIS A 216 7.57 -5.56 -11.98
N TYR A 217 6.86 -4.50 -12.38
CA TYR A 217 5.40 -4.49 -12.53
C TYR A 217 4.96 -4.18 -13.96
N ASP A 218 5.88 -4.20 -14.92
CA ASP A 218 5.64 -3.80 -16.32
C ASP A 218 4.55 -4.63 -17.02
N SER A 219 4.28 -5.86 -16.55
CA SER A 219 3.22 -6.74 -17.07
C SER A 219 1.90 -6.67 -16.30
N LEU A 220 1.90 -6.03 -15.13
CA LEU A 220 0.75 -5.95 -14.23
C LEU A 220 0.13 -4.54 -14.20
N ALA A 221 0.94 -3.52 -14.47
CA ALA A 221 0.52 -2.13 -14.50
C ALA A 221 0.00 -1.72 -15.88
N SER A 222 -1.01 -0.86 -15.89
CA SER A 222 -1.47 -0.13 -17.07
C SER A 222 -0.95 1.29 -17.04
N ILE A 223 -0.24 1.72 -18.08
CA ILE A 223 0.25 3.09 -18.24
C ILE A 223 -0.46 3.72 -19.43
N THR A 224 -1.27 4.75 -19.19
CA THR A 224 -2.00 5.48 -20.23
C THR A 224 -1.56 6.93 -20.27
N LYS A 225 -1.08 7.40 -21.43
CA LYS A 225 -0.80 8.82 -21.67
C LYS A 225 -2.08 9.53 -22.14
N ASN A 226 -2.52 10.53 -21.38
CA ASN A 226 -3.66 11.37 -21.73
C ASN A 226 -3.16 12.70 -22.31
N VAL A 227 -3.46 12.94 -23.58
CA VAL A 227 -3.18 14.23 -24.25
C VAL A 227 -4.36 15.17 -23.97
N VAL A 228 -4.16 16.18 -23.12
CA VAL A 228 -5.19 17.18 -22.86
C VAL A 228 -5.22 18.18 -24.01
N SER A 229 -6.15 18.00 -24.95
CA SER A 229 -6.46 18.97 -26.00
C SER A 229 -7.70 19.78 -25.60
N ASN A 230 -7.47 21.03 -25.15
CA ASN A 230 -8.30 22.23 -25.35
C ASN A 230 -8.62 23.11 -24.13
N GLU A 231 -8.41 24.41 -24.38
CA GLU A 231 -9.00 25.66 -23.85
C GLU A 231 -9.00 26.00 -22.36
N ASN A 232 -8.59 25.12 -21.43
CA ASN A 232 -8.21 25.61 -20.10
C ASN A 232 -7.14 24.76 -19.37
N LYS A 233 -5.90 25.27 -19.48
CA LYS A 233 -4.97 25.51 -18.36
C LYS A 233 -4.04 24.41 -17.85
N TYR A 234 -3.66 23.41 -18.65
CA TYR A 234 -2.41 22.66 -18.45
C TYR A 234 -1.77 22.30 -19.81
N VAL A 235 -0.51 22.73 -20.02
CA VAL A 235 0.24 22.58 -21.28
C VAL A 235 1.32 21.49 -21.15
N GLY A 236 0.95 20.35 -20.56
CA GLY A 236 1.91 19.34 -20.12
C GLY A 236 1.41 17.91 -20.30
N ASP A 237 2.31 16.94 -20.14
CA ASP A 237 1.96 15.53 -20.22
C ASP A 237 1.21 15.07 -18.96
N ILE A 238 0.18 14.24 -19.16
CA ILE A 238 -0.52 13.52 -18.09
C ILE A 238 -0.42 12.02 -18.33
N TYR A 239 0.00 11.27 -17.32
CA TYR A 239 -0.03 9.81 -17.32
C TYR A 239 -0.87 9.31 -16.15
N ASP A 240 -1.73 8.33 -16.42
CA ASP A 240 -2.41 7.53 -15.42
C ASP A 240 -1.77 6.14 -15.38
N VAL A 241 -1.39 5.72 -14.18
CA VAL A 241 -0.78 4.43 -13.88
C VAL A 241 -1.67 3.72 -12.88
N THR A 242 -2.08 2.50 -13.19
CA THR A 242 -2.98 1.67 -12.36
C THR A 242 -2.49 0.23 -12.32
#